data_AF-A0A8T5E2H8-F1
#
_entry.id   AF-A0A8T5E2H8-F1
#
_cell.length_a   1.000
_cell.length_b   1.000
_cell.length_c   1.000
_cell.angle_alpha   90.00
_cell.angle_beta   90.00
_cell.angle_gamma   90.00
#
_symmetry.space_group_name_H-M   'P 1'
#
loop_
_entity.id
_entity.type
_entity.pdbx_description
1 polymer ?
#
loop_
_entity_poly.entity_id
_entity_poly.type
_entity_poly.pdbx_seq_one_letter_code
_entity_poly.pdbx_strand_id
1 'polypeptide(L)'
;MVEDEGDWWDNKNPDGKASSSVSQNIFTGNVGTISSQSPDISIAPNDPNKFIMSQFLIGLLIIPIFAGFITSVVTMSAERAGDDAYYGDSYYFSGFDNSYTTIISDKEYYAWDAYFKIPDIDVSEIQEKDYWLQTEFSASESWGYCYFDMDILDNNNLIQSDDGSYWYSMSCWGDMEGYDVLLRIEEQTFTYAIDQDVQPRYASVDGDRDISGVGILLQLLPILIVLFYIGTIVWSFISKRKSLGFGLIGGIIIAPISFCFSMIFLSFIYWNNF
;
A
#
# COMPACT_ATOMS: atom_id res chain seq x y z
N MET A 1 -45.91 -69.19 14.55
CA MET A 1 -44.48 -68.87 14.64
C MET A 1 -44.45 -67.44 15.19
N VAL A 2 -44.52 -67.16 16.51
CA VAL A 2 -43.69 -67.58 17.69
C VAL A 2 -42.23 -67.68 17.27
N GLU A 3 -41.30 -66.85 17.74
CA GLU A 3 -40.88 -66.47 19.12
C GLU A 3 -39.99 -65.20 18.99
N ASP A 4 -39.65 -64.35 19.96
CA ASP A 4 -40.01 -63.98 21.36
C ASP A 4 -39.11 -62.72 21.62
N GLU A 5 -39.61 -61.59 22.14
CA GLU A 5 -39.53 -61.15 23.55
C GLU A 5 -38.11 -61.21 24.17
N GLY A 6 -37.57 -60.21 24.87
CA GLY A 6 -38.09 -58.95 25.40
C GLY A 6 -37.06 -58.36 26.37
N ASP A 7 -37.12 -57.04 26.56
CA ASP A 7 -36.52 -56.36 27.72
C ASP A 7 -37.35 -56.68 28.96
N TRP A 8 -36.74 -57.14 30.06
CA TRP A 8 -37.30 -56.96 31.40
C TRP A 8 -36.28 -57.18 32.54
N TRP A 9 -36.01 -56.08 33.26
CA TRP A 9 -35.85 -55.93 34.73
C TRP A 9 -35.40 -57.16 35.56
N ASP A 10 -34.34 -57.03 36.39
CA ASP A 10 -34.59 -57.01 37.85
C ASP A 10 -33.42 -56.58 38.75
N ASN A 11 -33.84 -55.92 39.81
CA ASN A 11 -33.15 -55.13 40.82
C ASN A 11 -32.71 -55.98 42.02
N LYS A 12 -31.41 -56.02 42.39
CA LYS A 12 -30.96 -56.43 43.74
C LYS A 12 -29.64 -55.74 44.13
N ASN A 13 -29.74 -54.67 44.91
CA ASN A 13 -28.89 -54.49 46.09
C ASN A 13 -29.76 -54.93 47.30
N PRO A 14 -29.23 -55.54 48.37
CA PRO A 14 -28.21 -54.89 49.20
C PRO A 14 -27.23 -55.87 49.90
N ASP A 15 -26.39 -55.28 50.75
CA ASP A 15 -25.72 -55.84 51.94
C ASP A 15 -24.20 -56.00 51.89
N GLY A 16 -23.56 -55.35 52.86
CA GLY A 16 -22.53 -56.01 53.66
C GLY A 16 -21.08 -55.61 53.40
N LYS A 17 -20.60 -54.65 54.20
CA LYS A 17 -19.18 -54.54 54.58
C LYS A 17 -18.63 -55.90 55.08
N ALA A 18 -17.36 -56.17 54.76
CA ALA A 18 -16.29 -56.74 55.61
C ALA A 18 -15.28 -57.48 54.70
N SER A 19 -14.12 -56.88 54.41
CA SER A 19 -12.87 -56.97 55.19
C SER A 19 -11.99 -58.18 54.83
N SER A 20 -10.82 -57.84 54.28
CA SER A 20 -9.50 -58.39 54.62
C SER A 20 -9.28 -59.90 54.73
N SER A 21 -8.38 -60.40 53.89
CA SER A 21 -7.26 -61.26 54.32
C SER A 21 -6.11 -61.05 53.32
N VAL A 22 -5.11 -60.24 53.67
CA VAL A 22 -3.88 -60.57 54.41
C VAL A 22 -2.76 -61.08 53.49
N SER A 23 -1.65 -60.40 53.70
CA SER A 23 -0.36 -60.39 53.02
C SER A 23 0.40 -61.71 53.07
N GLN A 24 1.37 -61.84 52.16
CA GLN A 24 2.69 -62.37 52.48
C GLN A 24 3.73 -61.87 51.47
N ASN A 25 4.68 -61.09 51.96
CA ASN A 25 6.09 -61.44 51.85
C ASN A 25 6.90 -60.53 52.80
N ILE A 26 7.39 -61.17 53.86
CA ILE A 26 8.36 -60.63 54.80
C ILE A 26 9.73 -60.95 54.22
N PHE A 27 10.54 -59.91 53.95
CA PHE A 27 11.99 -60.05 53.93
C PHE A 27 12.58 -59.19 55.04
N THR A 28 13.31 -59.89 55.90
CA THR A 28 14.02 -59.46 57.08
C THR A 28 15.27 -58.65 56.71
N GLY A 29 15.50 -57.50 57.34
CA GLY A 29 16.83 -56.89 57.33
C GLY A 29 16.89 -55.37 57.45
N ASN A 30 17.07 -54.92 58.69
CA ASN A 30 17.64 -53.64 59.13
C ASN A 30 16.86 -52.34 58.88
N VAL A 31 16.49 -51.70 59.99
CA VAL A 31 15.80 -50.41 60.08
C VAL A 31 16.86 -49.30 59.98
N GLY A 32 17.14 -48.85 58.77
CA GLY A 32 17.86 -47.61 58.50
C GLY A 32 16.88 -46.56 57.98
N THR A 33 16.57 -45.56 58.80
CA THR A 33 15.78 -44.39 58.41
C THR A 33 16.36 -43.72 57.17
N ILE A 34 15.66 -43.81 56.04
CA ILE A 34 15.84 -42.91 54.90
C ILE A 34 14.48 -42.26 54.63
N SER A 35 14.37 -41.01 55.07
CA SER A 35 13.36 -40.06 54.60
C SER A 35 13.52 -39.90 53.08
N SER A 36 12.76 -40.66 52.29
CA SER A 36 12.54 -40.35 50.89
C SER A 36 11.37 -39.38 50.78
N GLN A 37 11.65 -38.09 50.98
CA GLN A 37 10.83 -37.07 50.33
C GLN A 37 11.18 -37.11 48.85
N SER A 38 10.56 -38.03 48.12
CA SER A 38 10.44 -37.87 46.66
C SER A 38 9.50 -36.69 46.44
N PRO A 39 9.92 -35.62 45.73
CA PRO A 39 8.99 -34.60 45.32
C PRO A 39 8.06 -35.26 44.31
N ASP A 40 6.81 -35.44 44.72
CA ASP A 40 5.72 -35.74 43.81
C ASP A 40 5.69 -34.60 42.80
N ILE A 41 6.23 -34.83 41.59
CA ILE A 41 6.11 -33.88 40.48
C ILE A 41 4.65 -33.96 40.04
N SER A 42 3.81 -33.26 40.79
CA SER A 42 2.45 -32.93 40.41
C SER A 42 2.53 -32.13 39.10
N ILE A 43 2.39 -32.82 37.97
CA ILE A 43 2.01 -32.17 36.72
C ILE A 43 0.54 -31.76 36.91
N ALA A 44 0.34 -30.63 37.58
CA ALA A 44 -0.97 -30.03 37.68
C ALA A 44 -1.47 -29.74 36.25
N PRO A 45 -2.72 -30.11 35.90
CA PRO A 45 -3.28 -29.73 34.62
C PRO A 45 -3.23 -28.21 34.50
N ASN A 46 -2.60 -27.70 33.44
CA ASN A 46 -2.48 -26.27 33.19
C ASN A 46 -3.90 -25.71 33.05
N ASP A 47 -4.35 -24.94 34.04
CA ASP A 47 -5.67 -24.31 34.00
C ASP A 47 -5.76 -23.40 32.76
N PRO A 48 -6.70 -23.67 31.83
CA PRO A 48 -6.86 -22.86 30.62
C PRO A 48 -7.26 -21.41 30.89
N ASN A 49 -7.67 -21.07 32.12
CA ASN A 49 -7.94 -19.69 32.56
C ASN A 49 -6.77 -19.05 33.31
N LYS A 50 -5.63 -19.73 33.46
CA LYS A 50 -4.44 -19.16 34.10
C LYS A 50 -3.94 -17.98 33.26
N PHE A 51 -3.82 -16.83 33.91
CA PHE A 51 -3.25 -15.65 33.26
C PHE A 51 -1.75 -15.85 33.00
N ILE A 52 -1.34 -15.74 31.74
CA ILE A 52 0.07 -15.92 31.34
C ILE A 52 0.66 -14.54 31.04
N MET A 53 1.50 -14.05 31.95
CA MET A 53 2.11 -12.72 31.85
C MET A 53 2.92 -12.53 30.56
N SER A 54 3.64 -13.55 30.10
CA SER A 54 4.41 -13.47 28.84
C SER A 54 3.50 -13.25 27.63
N GLN A 55 2.35 -13.91 27.57
CA GLN A 55 1.36 -13.70 26.50
C GLN A 55 0.75 -12.29 26.55
N PHE A 56 0.48 -11.80 27.75
CA PHE A 56 0.00 -10.43 27.94
C PHE A 56 1.02 -9.40 27.46
N LEU A 57 2.30 -9.54 27.82
CA LEU A 57 3.36 -8.63 27.36
C LEU A 57 3.61 -8.71 25.84
N ILE A 58 3.50 -9.90 25.25
CA ILE A 58 3.55 -10.07 23.79
C ILE A 58 2.42 -9.27 23.12
N GLY A 59 1.19 -9.39 23.65
CA GLY A 59 0.04 -8.67 23.12
C GLY A 59 0.09 -7.17 23.38
N LEU A 60 0.65 -6.74 24.51
CA LEU A 60 0.70 -5.33 24.91
C LEU A 60 1.82 -4.57 24.19
N LEU A 61 3.00 -5.16 24.08
CA LEU A 61 4.20 -4.46 23.61
C LEU A 61 4.67 -4.97 22.26
N ILE A 62 4.94 -6.28 22.15
CA ILE A 62 5.63 -6.82 20.97
C ILE A 62 4.78 -6.66 19.71
N ILE A 63 3.57 -7.23 19.69
CA ILE A 63 2.71 -7.19 18.49
C ILE A 63 2.36 -5.74 18.10
N PRO A 64 1.96 -4.85 19.01
CA PRO A 64 1.63 -3.47 18.68
C PRO A 64 2.82 -2.66 18.19
N ILE A 65 4.01 -2.85 18.78
CA ILE A 65 5.22 -2.17 18.33
C ILE A 65 5.54 -2.58 16.89
N PHE A 66 5.53 -3.89 16.59
CA PHE A 66 5.76 -4.39 15.25
C PHE A 66 4.69 -3.93 14.26
N ALA A 67 3.40 -3.93 14.65
CA ALA A 67 2.32 -3.45 13.80
C ALA A 67 2.49 -1.97 13.45
N GLY A 68 2.80 -1.12 14.44
CA GLY A 68 3.07 0.30 14.21
C GLY A 68 4.29 0.53 13.32
N PHE A 69 5.38 -0.21 13.55
CA PHE A 69 6.58 -0.13 12.72
C PHE A 69 6.31 -0.56 11.27
N ILE A 70 5.70 -1.72 11.04
CA ILE A 70 5.39 -2.20 9.68
C ILE A 70 4.46 -1.21 8.98
N THR A 71 3.45 -0.69 9.68
CA THR A 71 2.55 0.32 9.12
C THR A 71 3.32 1.57 8.69
N SER A 72 4.28 2.06 9.48
CA SER A 72 5.11 3.22 9.09
C SER A 72 5.96 2.96 7.85
N VAL A 73 6.59 1.79 7.74
CA VAL A 73 7.35 1.39 6.54
C VAL A 73 6.45 1.34 5.31
N VAL A 74 5.28 0.71 5.44
CA VAL A 74 4.31 0.60 4.34
C VAL A 74 3.79 1.97 3.93
N THR A 75 3.44 2.84 4.88
CA THR A 75 2.95 4.20 4.59
C THR A 75 3.99 5.01 3.82
N MET A 76 5.25 5.04 4.27
CA MET A 76 6.31 5.76 3.55
C MET A 76 6.60 5.15 2.17
N SER A 77 6.51 3.82 2.05
CA SER A 77 6.68 3.15 0.75
C SER A 77 5.53 3.43 -0.20
N ALA A 78 4.30 3.51 0.31
CA ALA A 78 3.10 3.82 -0.45
C ALA A 78 3.11 5.27 -0.95
N GLU A 79 3.56 6.21 -0.12
CA GLU A 79 3.75 7.62 -0.51
C GLU A 79 4.73 7.72 -1.68
N ARG A 80 5.89 7.07 -1.57
CA ARG A 80 6.89 7.05 -2.66
C ARG A 80 6.39 6.35 -3.93
N ALA A 81 5.66 5.25 -3.79
CA ALA A 81 5.04 4.57 -4.92
C ALA A 81 3.91 5.40 -5.58
N GLY A 82 3.30 6.33 -4.82
CA GLY A 82 2.37 7.33 -5.34
C GLY A 82 3.09 8.49 -6.03
N ASP A 83 4.21 8.95 -5.51
CA ASP A 83 5.04 9.98 -6.16
C ASP A 83 5.57 9.49 -7.52
N ASP A 84 5.89 8.20 -7.65
CA ASP A 84 6.29 7.59 -8.93
C ASP A 84 5.12 7.46 -9.94
N ALA A 85 3.87 7.69 -9.50
CA ALA A 85 2.68 7.62 -10.36
C ALA A 85 2.42 8.93 -11.12
N TYR A 86 2.98 10.05 -10.65
CA TYR A 86 2.86 11.35 -11.30
C TYR A 86 4.21 11.81 -11.81
N TYR A 87 4.22 12.51 -12.93
CA TYR A 87 5.40 13.18 -13.45
C TYR A 87 5.07 14.61 -13.81
N GLY A 88 6.05 15.48 -13.66
CA GLY A 88 5.96 16.87 -14.08
C GLY A 88 7.34 17.39 -14.39
N ASP A 89 7.44 18.18 -15.45
CA ASP A 89 8.66 18.93 -15.75
C ASP A 89 8.32 20.24 -16.46
N SER A 90 9.28 21.17 -16.45
CA SER A 90 9.14 22.49 -17.06
C SER A 90 10.38 22.84 -17.88
N TYR A 91 10.14 23.48 -19.02
CA TYR A 91 11.17 23.95 -19.93
C TYR A 91 11.08 25.47 -20.04
N TYR A 92 12.19 26.15 -19.81
CA TYR A 92 12.30 27.60 -19.99
C TYR A 92 13.07 27.89 -21.27
N PHE A 93 12.37 28.46 -22.23
CA PHE A 93 12.99 28.84 -23.50
C PHE A 93 13.89 30.06 -23.32
N SER A 94 14.98 30.04 -24.05
CA SER A 94 16.02 31.05 -24.15
C SER A 94 16.20 31.47 -25.61
N GLY A 95 16.77 32.65 -25.85
CA GLY A 95 17.07 33.10 -27.21
C GLY A 95 18.15 32.27 -27.95
N PHE A 96 18.64 31.18 -27.34
CA PHE A 96 19.56 30.22 -27.95
C PHE A 96 18.85 28.92 -28.37
N ASP A 97 17.60 28.72 -28.01
CA ASP A 97 16.83 27.57 -28.48
C ASP A 97 16.59 27.72 -29.98
N ASN A 98 16.96 26.68 -30.73
CA ASN A 98 16.81 26.68 -32.18
C ASN A 98 15.31 26.66 -32.52
N SER A 99 14.82 27.74 -33.13
CA SER A 99 13.56 27.70 -33.85
C SER A 99 13.79 27.23 -35.28
N TYR A 100 12.76 26.62 -35.85
CA TYR A 100 12.70 26.33 -37.28
C TYR A 100 11.30 26.62 -37.80
N THR A 101 11.18 26.88 -39.09
CA THR A 101 9.87 27.01 -39.74
C THR A 101 9.42 25.67 -40.26
N THR A 102 8.13 25.39 -40.14
CA THR A 102 7.48 24.18 -40.66
C THR A 102 6.17 24.56 -41.35
N ILE A 103 5.74 23.74 -42.31
CA ILE A 103 4.46 23.92 -42.99
C ILE A 103 3.52 22.84 -42.50
N ILE A 104 2.39 23.24 -41.91
CA ILE A 104 1.38 22.33 -41.38
C ILE A 104 0.05 22.70 -42.03
N SER A 105 -0.51 21.80 -42.84
CA SER A 105 -1.76 22.01 -43.58
C SER A 105 -1.74 23.31 -44.41
N ASP A 106 -0.74 23.46 -45.29
CA ASP A 106 -0.52 24.63 -46.16
C ASP A 106 -0.30 25.99 -45.44
N LYS A 107 -0.07 26.00 -44.12
CA LYS A 107 0.25 27.21 -43.35
C LYS A 107 1.66 27.14 -42.76
N GLU A 108 2.36 28.27 -42.73
CA GLU A 108 3.68 28.38 -42.10
C GLU A 108 3.54 28.58 -40.59
N TYR A 109 4.34 27.83 -39.82
CA TYR A 109 4.45 27.92 -38.37
C TYR A 109 5.91 28.02 -37.96
N TYR A 110 6.17 28.67 -36.82
CA TYR A 110 7.44 28.66 -36.12
C TYR A 110 7.39 27.57 -35.05
N ALA A 111 8.37 26.68 -35.03
CA ALA A 111 8.40 25.51 -34.15
C ALA A 111 9.62 25.50 -33.22
N TRP A 112 9.40 24.99 -32.02
CA TRP A 112 10.42 24.77 -30.99
C TRP A 112 10.23 23.41 -30.34
N ASP A 113 11.35 22.74 -30.07
CA ASP A 113 11.37 21.48 -29.34
C ASP A 113 11.68 21.75 -27.87
N ALA A 114 10.87 21.20 -26.97
CA ALA A 114 11.13 21.13 -25.54
C ALA A 114 11.37 19.68 -25.15
N TYR A 115 12.52 19.42 -24.53
CA TYR A 115 12.82 18.12 -23.94
C TYR A 115 12.45 18.14 -22.46
N PHE A 116 11.59 17.21 -22.06
CA PHE A 116 11.17 17.05 -20.68
C PHE A 116 11.78 15.80 -20.07
N LYS A 117 12.29 15.90 -18.85
CA LYS A 117 12.81 14.78 -18.07
C LYS A 117 11.67 14.02 -17.38
N ILE A 118 10.72 13.61 -18.19
CA ILE A 118 9.62 12.72 -17.85
C ILE A 118 9.88 11.39 -18.56
N PRO A 119 9.24 10.28 -18.18
CA PRO A 119 9.48 9.06 -18.93
C PRO A 119 8.63 9.02 -20.21
N ASP A 120 8.99 8.15 -21.15
CA ASP A 120 8.49 8.20 -22.54
C ASP A 120 6.95 8.17 -22.60
N ILE A 121 6.41 9.04 -23.46
CA ILE A 121 4.97 9.16 -23.71
C ILE A 121 4.62 8.56 -25.07
N ASP A 122 3.65 7.67 -25.06
CA ASP A 122 2.91 7.23 -26.24
C ASP A 122 1.46 7.71 -26.11
N VAL A 123 1.05 8.61 -27.00
CA VAL A 123 -0.31 9.19 -26.99
C VAL A 123 -1.39 8.14 -27.25
N SER A 124 -1.06 7.02 -27.90
CA SER A 124 -2.00 5.92 -28.09
C SER A 124 -2.26 5.16 -26.79
N GLU A 125 -1.25 4.99 -25.94
CA GLU A 125 -1.41 4.36 -24.62
C GLU A 125 -2.22 5.24 -23.66
N ILE A 126 -2.08 6.56 -23.81
CA ILE A 126 -2.77 7.55 -22.99
C ILE A 126 -4.30 7.33 -23.01
N GLN A 127 -4.89 7.14 -24.21
CA GLN A 127 -6.33 6.86 -24.33
C GLN A 127 -6.70 5.45 -23.89
N GLU A 128 -5.87 4.45 -24.20
CA GLU A 128 -6.15 3.05 -23.85
C GLU A 128 -6.18 2.83 -22.34
N LYS A 129 -5.29 3.52 -21.62
CA LYS A 129 -5.07 3.31 -20.18
C LYS A 129 -5.67 4.41 -19.30
N ASP A 130 -6.37 5.37 -19.91
CA ASP A 130 -7.05 6.49 -19.23
C ASP A 130 -6.08 7.24 -18.30
N TYR A 131 -4.90 7.56 -18.82
CA TYR A 131 -3.93 8.36 -18.08
C TYR A 131 -4.41 9.81 -17.97
N TRP A 132 -3.64 10.66 -17.31
CA TRP A 132 -3.82 12.09 -17.33
C TRP A 132 -2.56 12.72 -17.90
N LEU A 133 -2.73 13.68 -18.81
CA LEU A 133 -1.67 14.46 -19.41
C LEU A 133 -2.21 15.86 -19.64
N GLN A 134 -1.48 16.84 -19.12
CA GLN A 134 -1.69 18.24 -19.38
C GLN A 134 -0.34 18.85 -19.77
N THR A 135 -0.33 19.66 -20.81
CA THR A 135 0.83 20.47 -21.15
C THR A 135 0.43 21.90 -21.45
N GLU A 136 1.30 22.82 -21.06
CA GLU A 136 1.13 24.25 -21.26
C GLU A 136 2.31 24.81 -22.06
N PHE A 137 2.03 25.83 -22.86
CA PHE A 137 3.00 26.57 -23.64
C PHE A 137 2.69 28.06 -23.57
N SER A 138 3.69 28.89 -23.34
CA SER A 138 3.54 30.34 -23.28
C SER A 138 4.64 31.08 -24.02
N ALA A 139 4.21 32.00 -24.87
CA ALA A 139 5.03 33.06 -25.47
C ALA A 139 4.62 34.46 -24.97
N SER A 140 3.69 34.56 -24.01
CA SER A 140 3.22 35.86 -23.51
C SER A 140 4.23 36.53 -22.57
N GLU A 141 4.42 37.84 -22.73
CA GLU A 141 5.19 38.64 -21.78
C GLU A 141 4.47 38.84 -20.44
N SER A 142 3.14 38.73 -20.43
CA SER A 142 2.28 39.00 -19.27
C SER A 142 1.50 37.75 -18.82
N TRP A 143 0.18 37.67 -19.04
CA TRP A 143 -0.66 36.52 -18.78
C TRP A 143 -1.23 36.00 -20.09
N GLY A 144 -0.84 34.79 -20.47
CA GLY A 144 -1.37 34.09 -21.63
C GLY A 144 -0.63 32.79 -21.85
N TYR A 145 -1.37 31.75 -22.18
CA TYR A 145 -0.84 30.41 -22.41
C TYR A 145 -1.78 29.63 -23.31
N CYS A 146 -1.24 28.61 -23.96
CA CYS A 146 -2.01 27.59 -24.64
C CYS A 146 -1.83 26.30 -23.88
N TYR A 147 -2.91 25.57 -23.64
CA TYR A 147 -2.86 24.27 -22.99
C TYR A 147 -3.42 23.18 -23.89
N PHE A 148 -2.97 21.97 -23.62
CA PHE A 148 -3.51 20.74 -24.15
C PHE A 148 -3.73 19.81 -22.97
N ASP A 149 -4.93 19.26 -22.86
CA ASP A 149 -5.27 18.22 -21.90
C ASP A 149 -5.82 17.00 -22.64
N MET A 150 -5.90 15.88 -21.94
CA MET A 150 -6.40 14.64 -22.52
C MET A 150 -7.88 14.65 -22.87
N ASP A 151 -8.69 15.46 -22.20
CA ASP A 151 -10.11 15.59 -22.52
C ASP A 151 -10.29 16.23 -23.92
N ILE A 152 -9.30 16.99 -24.39
CA ILE A 152 -9.24 17.51 -25.77
C ILE A 152 -8.94 16.41 -26.80
N LEU A 153 -8.30 15.29 -26.43
CA LEU A 153 -8.04 14.16 -27.35
C LEU A 153 -9.34 13.55 -27.90
N ASP A 154 -10.39 13.48 -27.08
CA ASP A 154 -11.69 12.92 -27.47
C ASP A 154 -12.39 13.73 -28.57
N ASN A 155 -11.97 14.98 -28.80
CA ASN A 155 -12.58 15.89 -29.77
C ASN A 155 -11.95 15.86 -31.18
N ASN A 156 -11.08 14.90 -31.50
CA ASN A 156 -10.60 14.64 -32.89
C ASN A 156 -9.96 15.84 -33.62
N ASN A 157 -9.37 16.83 -32.93
CA ASN A 157 -8.68 17.96 -33.56
C ASN A 157 -7.23 17.63 -33.99
N LEU A 158 -7.06 16.44 -34.54
CA LEU A 158 -5.80 15.99 -35.15
C LEU A 158 -5.65 16.63 -36.53
N ILE A 159 -4.62 17.47 -36.67
CA ILE A 159 -4.27 18.12 -37.93
C ILE A 159 -3.12 17.32 -38.55
N GLN A 160 -3.36 16.79 -39.75
CA GLN A 160 -2.31 16.12 -40.50
C GLN A 160 -1.53 17.13 -41.33
N SER A 161 -0.21 17.08 -41.19
CA SER A 161 0.76 17.85 -41.99
C SER A 161 1.00 17.16 -43.35
N ASP A 162 1.55 17.90 -44.31
CA ASP A 162 1.81 17.43 -45.68
C ASP A 162 2.87 16.32 -45.73
N ASP A 163 3.75 16.27 -44.73
CA ASP A 163 4.75 15.22 -44.51
C ASP A 163 4.17 13.96 -43.84
N GLY A 164 2.87 13.98 -43.51
CA GLY A 164 2.14 12.90 -42.87
C GLY A 164 2.20 12.92 -41.34
N SER A 165 2.88 13.89 -40.72
CA SER A 165 2.91 14.00 -39.25
C SER A 165 1.59 14.49 -38.70
N TYR A 166 1.32 14.17 -37.44
CA TYR A 166 0.09 14.53 -36.75
C TYR A 166 0.33 15.57 -35.66
N TRP A 167 -0.54 16.57 -35.61
CA TRP A 167 -0.46 17.69 -34.69
C TRP A 167 -1.78 17.88 -33.94
N TYR A 168 -1.68 18.24 -32.66
CA TYR A 168 -2.81 18.50 -31.79
C TYR A 168 -3.00 20.00 -31.62
N SER A 169 -4.21 20.50 -31.85
CA SER A 169 -4.52 21.90 -31.55
C SER A 169 -4.53 22.14 -30.05
N MET A 170 -3.87 23.21 -29.61
CA MET A 170 -3.92 23.67 -28.22
C MET A 170 -5.01 24.74 -28.04
N SER A 171 -5.56 24.83 -26.82
CA SER A 171 -6.53 25.86 -26.44
C SER A 171 -5.81 27.05 -25.81
N CYS A 172 -5.88 28.22 -26.45
CA CYS A 172 -5.17 29.43 -26.02
C CYS A 172 -6.04 30.42 -25.25
N TRP A 173 -5.47 31.02 -24.20
CA TRP A 173 -6.12 31.91 -23.24
C TRP A 173 -5.27 33.15 -22.97
N GLY A 174 -5.92 34.25 -22.58
CA GLY A 174 -5.25 35.52 -22.27
C GLY A 174 -4.62 36.17 -23.50
N ASP A 175 -3.40 36.67 -23.37
CA ASP A 175 -2.72 37.38 -24.47
C ASP A 175 -2.41 36.49 -25.67
N MET A 176 -2.55 35.17 -25.53
CA MET A 176 -2.40 34.20 -26.62
C MET A 176 -3.75 33.84 -27.26
N GLU A 177 -4.87 34.44 -26.82
CA GLU A 177 -6.17 34.26 -27.49
C GLU A 177 -6.08 34.73 -28.95
N GLY A 178 -6.38 33.82 -29.88
CA GLY A 178 -6.31 34.06 -31.32
C GLY A 178 -5.02 33.59 -31.98
N TYR A 179 -4.07 33.02 -31.24
CA TYR A 179 -2.92 32.33 -31.80
C TYR A 179 -3.32 30.89 -32.14
N ASP A 180 -2.87 30.39 -33.29
CA ASP A 180 -2.97 28.97 -33.65
C ASP A 180 -1.70 28.28 -33.12
N VAL A 181 -1.83 27.55 -32.01
CA VAL A 181 -0.73 26.74 -31.44
C VAL A 181 -1.02 25.27 -31.59
N LEU A 182 -0.06 24.56 -32.17
CA LEU A 182 -0.08 23.13 -32.43
C LEU A 182 1.00 22.41 -31.62
N LEU A 183 0.68 21.21 -31.18
CA LEU A 183 1.54 20.35 -30.38
C LEU A 183 1.79 19.03 -31.10
N ARG A 184 3.04 18.58 -31.12
CA ARG A 184 3.41 17.21 -31.47
C ARG A 184 4.19 16.60 -30.32
N ILE A 185 3.85 15.37 -29.97
CA ILE A 185 4.46 14.64 -28.86
C ILE A 185 5.21 13.44 -29.45
N GLU A 186 6.52 13.41 -29.24
CA GLU A 186 7.40 12.29 -29.62
C GLU A 186 8.21 11.87 -28.38
N GLU A 187 7.71 10.86 -27.67
CA GLU A 187 8.30 10.36 -26.43
C GLU A 187 8.47 11.47 -25.36
N GLN A 188 9.70 11.92 -25.11
CA GLN A 188 10.05 12.97 -24.15
C GLN A 188 10.21 14.35 -24.78
N THR A 189 10.07 14.45 -26.10
CA THR A 189 10.25 15.70 -26.85
C THR A 189 8.90 16.20 -27.33
N PHE A 190 8.56 17.41 -26.90
CA PHE A 190 7.33 18.08 -27.25
C PHE A 190 7.66 19.22 -28.20
N THR A 191 7.14 19.16 -29.42
CA THR A 191 7.29 20.23 -30.40
C THR A 191 6.07 21.12 -30.37
N TYR A 192 6.26 22.40 -30.09
CA TYR A 192 5.22 23.42 -30.13
C TYR A 192 5.41 24.28 -31.37
N ALA A 193 4.35 24.44 -32.16
CA ALA A 193 4.34 25.22 -33.38
C ALA A 193 3.29 26.35 -33.28
N ILE A 194 3.69 27.59 -33.51
CA ILE A 194 2.83 28.79 -33.43
C ILE A 194 2.83 29.56 -34.75
N ASP A 195 1.69 30.12 -35.12
CA ASP A 195 1.49 30.87 -36.37
C ASP A 195 2.05 32.31 -36.33
N GLN A 196 2.61 32.73 -35.20
CA GLN A 196 3.17 34.05 -34.96
C GLN A 196 4.69 34.00 -34.76
N ASP A 197 5.40 35.00 -35.28
CA ASP A 197 6.84 35.18 -35.06
C ASP A 197 7.11 35.79 -33.67
N VAL A 198 6.94 34.96 -32.64
CA VAL A 198 7.13 35.33 -31.23
C VAL A 198 8.05 34.34 -30.52
N GLN A 199 8.89 34.84 -29.61
CA GLN A 199 9.79 34.00 -28.84
C GLN A 199 9.04 33.33 -27.69
N PRO A 200 8.99 31.98 -27.60
CA PRO A 200 8.44 31.30 -26.45
C PRO A 200 9.26 31.55 -25.20
N ARG A 201 8.62 31.38 -24.05
CA ARG A 201 9.21 31.62 -22.73
C ARG A 201 9.19 30.38 -21.85
N TYR A 202 8.09 29.64 -21.90
CA TYR A 202 7.83 28.56 -20.96
C TYR A 202 6.99 27.47 -21.61
N ALA A 203 7.31 26.22 -21.27
CA ALA A 203 6.40 25.11 -21.42
C ALA A 203 6.46 24.23 -20.16
N SER A 204 5.36 23.55 -19.86
CA SER A 204 5.34 22.50 -18.84
C SER A 204 4.49 21.34 -19.27
N VAL A 205 4.73 20.23 -18.61
CA VAL A 205 3.97 19.02 -18.78
C VAL A 205 3.81 18.38 -17.42
N ASP A 206 2.58 17.97 -17.14
CA ASP A 206 2.20 17.21 -15.96
C ASP A 206 1.37 16.02 -16.43
N GLY A 207 1.54 14.88 -15.78
CA GLY A 207 0.76 13.71 -16.11
C GLY A 207 0.88 12.61 -15.09
N ASP A 208 0.13 11.53 -15.33
CA ASP A 208 0.17 10.33 -14.53
C ASP A 208 0.52 9.08 -15.35
N ARG A 209 0.75 8.00 -14.62
CA ARG A 209 1.13 6.68 -15.14
C ARG A 209 0.32 5.62 -14.44
N ASP A 210 0.40 4.42 -14.97
CA ASP A 210 -0.15 3.25 -14.29
C ASP A 210 0.39 3.18 -12.85
N ILE A 211 -0.53 3.11 -11.89
CA ILE A 211 -0.16 2.71 -10.55
C ILE A 211 0.23 1.23 -10.63
N SER A 212 1.51 0.95 -10.42
CA SER A 212 1.98 -0.43 -10.35
C SER A 212 1.14 -1.24 -9.35
N GLY A 213 0.87 -2.52 -9.65
CA GLY A 213 0.13 -3.38 -8.71
C GLY A 213 0.77 -3.48 -7.31
N VAL A 214 2.07 -3.20 -7.21
CA VAL A 214 2.79 -3.04 -5.93
C VAL A 214 2.35 -1.77 -5.21
N GLY A 215 2.21 -0.64 -5.90
CA GLY A 215 1.66 0.61 -5.36
C GLY A 215 0.25 0.43 -4.79
N ILE A 216 -0.63 -0.25 -5.53
CA ILE A 216 -2.00 -0.58 -5.06
C ILE A 216 -1.94 -1.44 -3.79
N LEU A 217 -1.11 -2.47 -3.77
CA LEU A 217 -0.95 -3.34 -2.59
C LEU A 217 -0.43 -2.55 -1.39
N LEU A 218 0.55 -1.66 -1.58
CA LEU A 218 1.11 -0.80 -0.54
C LEU A 218 0.06 0.15 0.03
N GLN A 219 -0.85 0.69 -0.78
CA GLN A 219 -1.96 1.53 -0.33
C GLN A 219 -3.00 0.73 0.49
N LEU A 220 -3.21 -0.55 0.18
CA LEU A 220 -4.17 -1.42 0.88
C LEU A 220 -3.61 -2.07 2.15
N LEU A 221 -2.30 -2.25 2.24
CA LEU A 221 -1.64 -2.96 3.36
C LEU A 221 -1.93 -2.37 4.75
N PRO A 222 -1.99 -1.03 4.98
CA PRO A 222 -2.33 -0.48 6.29
C PRO A 222 -3.71 -0.94 6.77
N ILE A 223 -4.69 -1.01 5.85
CA ILE A 223 -6.04 -1.50 6.15
C ILE A 223 -5.97 -2.99 6.53
N LEU A 224 -5.22 -3.79 5.77
CA LEU A 224 -5.03 -5.21 6.06
C LEU A 224 -4.36 -5.46 7.41
N ILE A 225 -3.39 -4.62 7.80
CA ILE A 225 -2.71 -4.70 9.12
C ILE A 225 -3.72 -4.46 10.25
N VAL A 226 -4.59 -3.45 10.11
CA VAL A 226 -5.63 -3.17 11.12
C VAL A 226 -6.62 -4.34 11.22
N LEU A 227 -7.08 -4.86 10.08
CA LEU A 227 -7.99 -6.02 10.06
C LEU A 227 -7.35 -7.26 10.67
N PHE A 228 -6.06 -7.52 10.37
CA PHE A 228 -5.31 -8.62 10.95
C PHE A 228 -5.16 -8.43 12.47
N TYR A 229 -4.86 -7.21 12.93
CA TYR A 229 -4.77 -6.90 14.35
C TYR A 229 -6.09 -7.18 15.09
N ILE A 230 -7.22 -6.71 14.56
CA ILE A 230 -8.56 -7.01 15.11
C ILE A 230 -8.84 -8.51 15.07
N GLY A 231 -8.50 -9.18 13.97
CA GLY A 231 -8.62 -10.64 13.83
C GLY A 231 -7.84 -11.39 14.89
N THR A 232 -6.61 -10.96 15.21
CA THR A 232 -5.79 -11.56 16.27
C THR A 232 -6.38 -11.37 17.66
N ILE A 233 -7.03 -10.23 17.94
CA ILE A 233 -7.78 -10.02 19.18
C ILE A 233 -8.89 -11.06 19.27
N VAL A 234 -9.76 -11.15 18.27
CA VAL A 234 -10.90 -12.09 18.26
C VAL A 234 -10.40 -13.54 18.40
N TRP A 235 -9.40 -13.91 17.60
CA TRP A 235 -8.78 -15.23 17.62
C TRP A 235 -8.22 -15.60 18.99
N SER A 236 -7.62 -14.65 19.71
CA SER A 236 -7.05 -14.90 21.03
C SER A 236 -8.12 -15.35 22.04
N PHE A 237 -9.33 -14.79 21.98
CA PHE A 237 -10.43 -15.18 22.86
C PHE A 237 -11.05 -16.52 22.45
N ILE A 238 -11.24 -16.77 21.15
CA ILE A 238 -11.74 -18.06 20.63
C ILE A 238 -10.78 -19.19 21.01
N SER A 239 -9.47 -18.94 20.88
CA SER A 239 -8.41 -19.90 21.20
C SER A 239 -8.11 -20.03 22.71
N LYS A 240 -8.94 -19.42 23.57
CA LYS A 240 -8.76 -19.40 25.04
C LYS A 240 -7.43 -18.79 25.52
N ARG A 241 -6.74 -18.01 24.69
CA ARG A 241 -5.52 -17.26 25.02
C ARG A 241 -5.87 -15.86 25.55
N LYS A 242 -6.67 -15.81 26.62
CA LYS A 242 -7.24 -14.56 27.15
C LYS A 242 -6.19 -13.53 27.54
N SER A 243 -5.05 -13.94 28.11
CA SER A 243 -3.94 -13.05 28.44
C SER A 243 -3.38 -12.31 27.23
N LEU A 244 -3.25 -12.99 26.08
CA LEU A 244 -2.84 -12.36 24.83
C LEU A 244 -3.89 -11.34 24.37
N GLY A 245 -5.18 -11.69 24.41
CA GLY A 245 -6.27 -10.80 24.00
C GLY A 245 -6.35 -9.52 24.82
N PHE A 246 -6.24 -9.62 26.14
CA PHE A 246 -6.17 -8.45 27.00
C PHE A 246 -4.92 -7.60 26.73
N GLY A 247 -3.79 -8.24 26.44
CA GLY A 247 -2.58 -7.56 26.00
C GLY A 247 -2.83 -6.76 24.72
N LEU A 248 -3.40 -7.39 23.69
CA LEU A 248 -3.70 -6.77 22.40
C LEU A 248 -4.72 -5.63 22.50
N ILE A 249 -5.71 -5.72 23.39
CA ILE A 249 -6.63 -4.61 23.65
C ILE A 249 -5.88 -3.41 24.24
N GLY A 250 -5.02 -3.63 25.24
CA GLY A 250 -4.15 -2.56 25.76
C GLY A 250 -3.17 -2.03 24.72
N GLY A 251 -2.71 -2.91 23.83
CA GLY A 251 -1.82 -2.62 22.72
C GLY A 251 -2.37 -1.65 21.68
N ILE A 252 -3.70 -1.43 21.63
CA ILE A 252 -4.33 -0.44 20.74
C ILE A 252 -3.76 0.96 20.97
N ILE A 253 -3.35 1.29 22.19
CA ILE A 253 -2.73 2.59 22.50
C ILE A 253 -1.25 2.62 22.08
N ILE A 254 -0.58 1.47 22.13
CA ILE A 254 0.87 1.36 21.89
C ILE A 254 1.19 1.35 20.39
N ALA A 255 0.33 0.77 19.54
CA ALA A 255 0.55 0.73 18.10
C ALA A 255 0.65 2.12 17.45
N PRO A 256 -0.25 3.10 17.71
CA PRO A 256 -0.12 4.47 17.21
C PRO A 256 1.14 5.18 17.71
N ILE A 257 1.51 4.97 18.97
CA ILE A 257 2.75 5.54 19.53
C ILE A 257 3.96 4.99 18.78
N SER A 258 4.02 3.66 18.60
CA SER A 258 5.07 2.99 17.83
C SER A 258 5.13 3.52 16.38
N PHE A 259 3.98 3.66 15.73
CA PHE A 259 3.88 4.23 14.37
C PHE A 259 4.50 5.63 14.31
N CYS A 260 4.10 6.55 15.20
CA CYS A 260 4.63 7.93 15.19
C CYS A 260 6.14 7.97 15.42
N PHE A 261 6.67 7.21 16.39
CA PHE A 261 8.12 7.15 16.62
C PHE A 261 8.87 6.51 15.45
N SER A 262 8.28 5.50 14.83
CA SER A 262 8.87 4.82 13.67
C SER A 262 8.89 5.73 12.44
N MET A 263 7.82 6.50 12.19
CA MET A 263 7.78 7.51 11.12
C MET A 263 8.88 8.56 11.29
N ILE A 264 9.07 9.08 12.51
CA ILE A 264 10.15 10.04 12.80
C ILE A 264 11.52 9.40 12.55
N PHE A 265 11.72 8.16 13.00
CA PHE A 265 12.98 7.46 12.80
C PHE A 265 13.27 7.19 11.31
N LEU A 266 12.27 6.69 10.58
CA LEU A 266 12.39 6.39 9.17
C LEU A 266 12.55 7.66 8.33
N SER A 267 11.90 8.78 8.69
CA SER A 267 12.10 10.04 7.99
C SER A 267 13.57 10.49 8.03
N PHE A 268 14.28 10.29 9.15
CA PHE A 268 15.72 10.59 9.19
C PHE A 268 16.57 9.69 8.28
N ILE A 269 16.14 8.46 7.99
CA ILE A 269 16.86 7.55 7.09
C ILE A 269 16.57 7.90 5.64
N TYR A 270 15.31 8.19 5.32
CA TYR A 270 14.88 8.44 3.96
C TYR A 270 15.24 9.85 3.45
N TRP A 271 15.23 10.86 4.31
CA TRP A 271 15.45 12.25 3.91
C TRP A 271 16.92 12.72 4.05
N ASN A 272 17.78 12.01 4.80
CA ASN A 272 19.22 12.34 4.88
C ASN A 272 20.07 11.72 3.75
N ASN A 273 19.45 11.01 2.81
CA ASN A 273 20.16 10.38 1.68
C ASN A 273 20.01 11.17 0.35
N PHE A 274 19.62 12.44 0.41
CA PHE A 274 19.61 13.39 -0.71
C PHE A 274 20.37 14.66 -0.38
#